data_AF-A0A3M9MWR4-F1
#
_entry.id   AF-A0A3M9MWR4-F1
#
_cell.length_a   1.000
_cell.length_b   1.000
_cell.length_c   1.000
_cell.angle_alpha   90.00
_cell.angle_beta   90.00
_cell.angle_gamma   90.00
#
_symmetry.space_group_name_H-M   'P 1'
#
loop_
_entity.id
_entity.type
_entity.pdbx_description
1 polymer ?
#
loop_
_entity_poly.entity_id
_entity_poly.type
_entity_poly.pdbx_seq_one_letter_code
_entity_poly.pdbx_strand_id
1 'polypeptide(L)'
;MIKPFLSLSPKPLLAGGLAILSLLSACSPKAPATASATGQTSTQTLLQQKIYPLLVTLQESPYQAELQKSETLRQLASQRAQRVKQAVQTCTDVPCLASSVQWSAAEVQQVGNELVRLFQSSKRFRNVVQPLKASGKYELYAPQPDTAFLRSAWQNSAQAMNHATDVYFKGKKPRYPKIDAISFEVTDPAFQRQVRQTLENAANTSGDQLFFQIPLQASLEALVLNGRDEAVRYEPLHQGLNAGPFKQAKSTDWGKYTYSLILVPGFGPEEEGIVLHDKAKSRCRMALERYQKGLAPFIVVSGGNVHPNKTPYNEAVEMKKYMVDSLGVAEQVVIIEPHARHTTTNLRNTNRLLYTLQMPLDRPILIVTDESQSSYIMRFEKKAKEELGYAPFQQLKKLSDVETEYSSVPTSRQVDPLDHLDP
;
A
#
# COMPACT_ATOMS: atom_id res chain seq x y z
N MET A 1 -45.07 -46.08 38.30
CA MET A 1 -46.53 -46.07 38.58
C MET A 1 -46.83 -44.73 39.24
N ILE A 2 -47.39 -43.75 38.52
CA ILE A 2 -48.84 -43.40 38.41
C ILE A 2 -49.37 -42.63 39.65
N LYS A 3 -49.56 -41.29 39.47
CA LYS A 3 -50.62 -40.30 39.88
C LYS A 3 -51.54 -40.53 41.13
N PRO A 4 -52.33 -39.54 41.63
CA PRO A 4 -52.59 -38.14 41.22
C PRO A 4 -52.07 -37.09 42.26
N PHE A 5 -52.32 -35.77 42.29
CA PHE A 5 -53.21 -34.77 41.62
C PHE A 5 -54.60 -34.45 42.27
N LEU A 6 -55.07 -33.19 42.04
CA LEU A 6 -56.31 -32.48 42.52
C LEU A 6 -56.26 -31.90 43.96
N SER A 7 -56.87 -30.75 44.31
CA SER A 7 -57.32 -29.53 43.59
C SER A 7 -57.91 -28.52 44.60
N LEU A 8 -57.84 -27.19 44.36
CA LEU A 8 -58.94 -26.20 44.48
C LEU A 8 -58.46 -24.74 44.38
N SER A 9 -59.36 -23.84 43.95
CA SER A 9 -59.24 -22.38 43.81
C SER A 9 -60.32 -21.69 44.71
N PRO A 10 -60.51 -20.34 44.83
CA PRO A 10 -60.17 -19.26 43.87
C PRO A 10 -59.70 -17.87 44.43
N LYS A 11 -59.27 -17.03 43.46
CA LYS A 11 -59.31 -15.54 43.26
C LYS A 11 -59.94 -14.59 44.33
N PRO A 12 -59.66 -13.25 44.38
CA PRO A 12 -59.30 -12.37 43.24
C PRO A 12 -58.35 -11.14 43.44
N LEU A 13 -58.03 -10.49 42.30
CA LEU A 13 -57.82 -9.03 42.06
C LEU A 13 -56.86 -8.19 42.95
N LEU A 14 -55.80 -7.65 42.34
CA LEU A 14 -55.77 -6.24 41.86
C LEU A 14 -54.58 -5.95 40.94
N ALA A 15 -54.70 -4.90 40.12
CA ALA A 15 -53.73 -4.50 39.11
C ALA A 15 -52.71 -3.49 39.66
N GLY A 16 -51.49 -3.52 39.12
CA GLY A 16 -50.41 -2.59 39.45
C GLY A 16 -49.24 -2.75 38.47
N GLY A 17 -49.37 -2.16 37.28
CA GLY A 17 -48.31 -2.18 36.27
C GLY A 17 -47.19 -1.21 36.62
N LEU A 18 -45.94 -1.67 36.57
CA LEU A 18 -44.77 -0.80 36.45
C LEU A 18 -43.74 -1.46 35.53
N ALA A 19 -43.64 -0.96 34.29
CA ALA A 19 -42.64 -1.43 33.34
C ALA A 19 -41.27 -0.83 33.69
N ILE A 20 -40.38 -1.65 34.26
CA ILE A 20 -39.00 -1.24 34.51
C ILE A 20 -38.22 -1.42 33.21
N LEU A 21 -38.10 -0.32 32.46
CA LEU A 21 -37.23 -0.24 31.29
C LEU A 21 -35.78 -0.13 31.77
N SER A 22 -35.05 -1.25 31.79
CA SER A 22 -33.63 -1.29 32.14
C SER A 22 -32.79 -0.72 30.99
N LEU A 23 -32.64 0.61 30.99
CA LEU A 23 -31.69 1.36 30.17
C LEU A 23 -30.24 1.03 30.57
N LEU A 24 -29.72 -0.08 30.05
CA LEU A 24 -28.28 -0.38 30.06
C LEU A 24 -27.56 0.58 29.10
N SER A 25 -27.16 1.72 29.64
CA SER A 25 -26.36 2.73 28.94
C SER A 25 -24.95 2.18 28.68
N ALA A 26 -24.78 1.52 27.53
CA ALA A 26 -23.50 1.01 27.06
C ALA A 26 -22.60 2.18 26.63
N CYS A 27 -21.92 2.78 27.59
CA CYS A 27 -20.95 3.85 27.37
C CYS A 27 -19.64 3.29 26.80
N SER A 28 -19.68 2.81 25.55
CA SER A 28 -18.49 2.46 24.79
C SER A 28 -17.62 3.71 24.60
N PRO A 29 -16.31 3.67 24.92
CA PRO A 29 -15.42 4.79 24.62
C PRO A 29 -15.27 4.91 23.12
N LYS A 30 -15.98 5.86 22.50
CA LYS A 30 -15.70 6.33 21.14
C LYS A 30 -14.25 6.81 21.14
N ALA A 31 -13.37 6.07 20.47
CA ALA A 31 -12.05 6.58 20.13
C ALA A 31 -12.22 7.93 19.41
N PRO A 32 -11.48 8.99 19.77
CA PRO A 32 -11.60 10.25 19.08
C PRO A 32 -11.06 10.07 17.66
N ALA A 33 -11.96 10.03 16.68
CA ALA A 33 -11.60 10.21 15.28
C ALA A 33 -11.15 11.66 15.11
N THR A 34 -9.84 11.92 15.27
CA THR A 34 -9.22 13.19 14.95
C THR A 34 -9.15 13.35 13.44
N ALA A 35 -10.30 13.68 12.84
CA ALA A 35 -10.36 14.21 11.48
C ALA A 35 -9.60 15.54 11.46
N SER A 36 -8.41 15.56 10.87
CA SER A 36 -7.67 16.80 10.65
C SER A 36 -8.30 17.59 9.51
N ALA A 37 -8.28 18.92 9.61
CA ALA A 37 -8.98 19.80 8.69
C ALA A 37 -8.24 19.96 7.35
N THR A 38 -8.52 19.06 6.39
CA THR A 38 -8.56 19.30 4.94
C THR A 38 -9.17 18.05 4.30
N GLY A 39 -10.19 18.20 3.44
CA GLY A 39 -11.05 17.09 2.99
C GLY A 39 -10.40 16.11 2.02
N GLN A 40 -9.53 15.23 2.51
CA GLN A 40 -9.06 14.04 1.77
C GLN A 40 -10.18 13.02 1.60
N THR A 41 -10.21 12.35 0.45
CA THR A 41 -11.01 11.13 0.25
C THR A 41 -10.36 9.93 0.96
N SER A 42 -11.14 8.87 1.23
CA SER A 42 -10.62 7.61 1.77
C SER A 42 -9.48 7.04 0.92
N THR A 43 -9.60 7.12 -0.40
CA THR A 43 -8.56 6.72 -1.37
C THR A 43 -7.27 7.52 -1.17
N GLN A 44 -7.35 8.84 -1.02
CA GLN A 44 -6.16 9.69 -0.80
C GLN A 44 -5.48 9.38 0.53
N THR A 45 -6.24 9.14 1.59
CA THR A 45 -5.68 8.75 2.89
C THR A 45 -4.96 7.40 2.83
N LEU A 46 -5.52 6.40 2.14
CA LEU A 46 -4.87 5.09 1.94
C LEU A 46 -3.62 5.20 1.06
N LEU A 47 -3.68 5.98 -0.04
CA LEU A 47 -2.52 6.25 -0.90
C LEU A 47 -1.41 6.92 -0.10
N GLN A 48 -1.76 7.88 0.77
CA GLN A 48 -0.79 8.54 1.65
C GLN A 48 -0.12 7.56 2.61
N GLN A 49 -0.88 6.65 3.22
CA GLN A 49 -0.35 5.63 4.14
C GLN A 49 0.59 4.63 3.47
N LYS A 50 0.36 4.28 2.20
CA LYS A 50 1.24 3.36 1.46
C LYS A 50 2.49 4.05 0.91
N ILE A 51 2.34 5.25 0.32
CA ILE A 51 3.40 5.94 -0.44
C ILE A 51 4.26 6.85 0.46
N TYR A 52 3.65 7.50 1.48
CA TYR A 52 4.35 8.50 2.32
C TYR A 52 4.35 8.17 3.83
N PRO A 53 4.81 6.98 4.29
CA PRO A 53 4.79 6.62 5.71
C PRO A 53 5.44 7.67 6.64
N LEU A 54 6.57 8.26 6.25
CA LEU A 54 7.19 9.34 7.01
C LEU A 54 6.24 10.54 7.19
N LEU A 55 5.55 10.97 6.13
CA LEU A 55 4.69 12.16 6.19
C LEU A 55 3.46 11.91 7.07
N VAL A 56 2.93 10.68 7.07
CA VAL A 56 1.89 10.25 8.02
C VAL A 56 2.40 10.34 9.46
N THR A 57 3.56 9.75 9.78
CA THR A 57 4.12 9.85 11.14
C THR A 57 4.43 11.31 11.52
N LEU A 58 4.88 12.16 10.60
CA LEU A 58 5.12 13.58 10.86
C LEU A 58 3.83 14.40 11.11
N GLN A 59 2.66 13.92 10.69
CA GLN A 59 1.35 14.51 11.00
C GLN A 59 0.83 14.09 12.38
N GLU A 60 1.39 13.05 13.02
CA GLU A 60 0.95 12.62 14.35
C GLU A 60 1.46 13.58 15.45
N SER A 61 0.68 13.72 16.52
CA SER A 61 1.16 14.35 17.76
C SER A 61 2.09 13.39 18.52
N PRO A 62 3.23 13.85 19.06
CA PRO A 62 3.62 15.26 19.23
C PRO A 62 4.46 15.84 18.07
N TYR A 63 4.77 15.06 17.03
CA TYR A 63 5.72 15.45 15.98
C TYR A 63 5.25 16.67 15.19
N GLN A 64 3.98 16.69 14.78
CA GLN A 64 3.34 17.82 14.08
C GLN A 64 3.57 19.16 14.81
N ALA A 65 3.34 19.19 16.13
CA ALA A 65 3.47 20.37 16.96
C ALA A 65 4.93 20.87 17.09
N GLU A 66 5.93 19.99 16.95
CA GLU A 66 7.34 20.38 16.92
C GLU A 66 7.74 20.93 15.53
N LEU A 67 7.18 20.39 14.44
CA LEU A 67 7.37 20.91 13.09
C LEU A 67 6.77 22.31 12.91
N GLN A 68 5.55 22.53 13.42
CA GLN A 68 4.87 23.83 13.35
C GLN A 68 5.62 24.94 14.11
N LYS A 69 6.43 24.59 15.13
CA LYS A 69 7.31 25.55 15.83
C LYS A 69 8.53 25.97 15.02
N SER A 70 8.97 25.17 14.05
CA SER A 70 10.13 25.51 13.22
C SER A 70 9.82 26.70 12.30
N GLU A 71 10.53 27.81 12.51
CA GLU A 71 10.45 28.95 11.61
C GLU A 71 10.93 28.61 10.20
N THR A 72 12.03 27.86 10.07
CA THR A 72 12.57 27.37 8.79
C THR A 72 11.50 26.64 7.97
N LEU A 73 10.73 25.75 8.60
CA LEU A 73 9.68 24.98 7.93
C LEU A 73 8.46 25.85 7.59
N ARG A 74 8.05 26.77 8.47
CA ARG A 74 6.97 27.74 8.17
C ARG A 74 7.33 28.69 7.03
N GLN A 75 8.57 29.19 7.00
CA GLN A 75 9.07 30.05 5.91
C GLN A 75 9.04 29.30 4.58
N LEU A 76 9.53 28.05 4.52
CA LEU A 76 9.44 27.19 3.33
C LEU A 76 7.99 26.94 2.88
N ALA A 77 7.07 26.70 3.82
CA ALA A 77 5.64 26.53 3.52
C ALA A 77 5.05 27.79 2.87
N SER A 78 5.32 28.96 3.44
CA SER A 78 4.85 30.26 2.96
C SER A 78 5.44 30.63 1.59
N GLN A 79 6.74 30.46 1.41
CA GLN A 79 7.44 30.67 0.13
C GLN A 79 6.84 29.78 -0.98
N ARG A 80 6.53 28.52 -0.68
CA ARG A 80 5.86 27.64 -1.65
C ARG A 80 4.42 28.07 -1.93
N ALA A 81 3.64 28.44 -0.93
CA ALA A 81 2.28 28.93 -1.14
C ALA A 81 2.26 30.18 -2.04
N GLN A 82 3.21 31.10 -1.86
CA GLN A 82 3.42 32.26 -2.74
C GLN A 82 3.82 31.84 -4.17
N ARG A 83 4.79 30.93 -4.31
CA ARG A 83 5.24 30.38 -5.60
C ARG A 83 4.10 29.74 -6.39
N VAL A 84 3.22 29.00 -5.72
CA VAL A 84 2.05 28.38 -6.35
C VAL A 84 0.99 29.42 -6.74
N LYS A 85 0.70 30.40 -5.87
CA LYS A 85 -0.22 31.51 -6.20
C LYS A 85 0.25 32.31 -7.42
N GLN A 86 1.55 32.58 -7.52
CA GLN A 86 2.13 33.22 -8.69
C GLN A 86 2.01 32.32 -9.93
N ALA A 87 2.37 31.04 -9.84
CA ALA A 87 2.28 30.09 -10.97
C ALA A 87 0.84 29.92 -11.49
N VAL A 88 -0.16 29.88 -10.60
CA VAL A 88 -1.59 29.84 -10.96
C VAL A 88 -2.01 31.06 -11.78
N GLN A 89 -1.34 32.20 -11.64
CA GLN A 89 -1.60 33.42 -12.43
C GLN A 89 -0.74 33.51 -13.71
N THR A 90 0.52 33.07 -13.67
CA THR A 90 1.50 33.33 -14.75
C THR A 90 1.80 32.14 -15.66
N CYS A 91 1.64 30.89 -15.20
CA CYS A 91 1.96 29.71 -16.01
C CYS A 91 0.94 29.51 -17.13
N THR A 92 1.43 29.31 -18.35
CA THR A 92 0.63 29.04 -19.56
C THR A 92 0.42 27.56 -19.85
N ASP A 93 1.12 26.65 -19.15
CA ASP A 93 1.06 25.20 -19.36
C ASP A 93 1.06 24.40 -18.04
N VAL A 94 0.85 23.07 -18.13
CA VAL A 94 0.88 22.15 -16.98
C VAL A 94 2.30 21.94 -16.41
N PRO A 95 3.38 21.78 -17.21
CA PRO A 95 4.74 21.64 -16.69
C PRO A 95 5.20 22.79 -15.78
N CYS A 96 4.86 24.05 -16.12
CA CYS A 96 5.12 25.22 -15.29
C CYS A 96 4.33 25.16 -13.97
N LEU A 97 3.02 24.87 -14.03
CA LEU A 97 2.17 24.70 -12.86
C LEU A 97 2.73 23.61 -11.91
N ALA A 98 3.00 22.41 -12.43
CA ALA A 98 3.53 21.29 -11.65
C ALA A 98 4.92 21.58 -11.05
N SER A 99 5.76 22.37 -11.72
CA SER A 99 7.07 22.76 -11.18
C SER A 99 6.96 23.67 -9.96
N SER A 100 5.85 24.39 -9.77
CA SER A 100 5.63 25.27 -8.61
C SER A 100 5.49 24.50 -7.29
N VAL A 101 5.01 23.25 -7.30
CA VAL A 101 4.87 22.42 -6.10
C VAL A 101 6.05 21.50 -5.82
N GLN A 102 6.94 21.29 -6.79
CA GLN A 102 8.04 20.36 -6.63
C GLN A 102 9.13 20.85 -5.65
N TRP A 103 9.83 19.88 -5.07
CA TRP A 103 10.97 20.05 -4.19
C TRP A 103 12.25 20.28 -4.98
N SER A 104 12.94 21.40 -4.76
CA SER A 104 14.30 21.59 -5.27
C SER A 104 15.33 20.83 -4.42
N ALA A 105 16.51 20.52 -4.98
CA ALA A 105 17.57 19.85 -4.22
C ALA A 105 17.99 20.65 -2.95
N ALA A 106 18.00 21.99 -3.05
CA ALA A 106 18.27 22.87 -1.91
C ALA A 106 17.16 22.79 -0.85
N GLU A 107 15.89 22.78 -1.24
CA GLU A 107 14.76 22.62 -0.30
C GLU A 107 14.79 21.25 0.39
N VAL A 108 15.10 20.17 -0.35
CA VAL A 108 15.26 18.81 0.22
C VAL A 108 16.39 18.80 1.26
N GLN A 109 17.53 19.41 0.96
CA GLN A 109 18.66 19.50 1.89
C GLN A 109 18.32 20.36 3.12
N GLN A 110 17.65 21.51 2.93
CA GLN A 110 17.26 22.42 4.00
C GLN A 110 16.30 21.74 4.99
N VAL A 111 15.25 21.08 4.49
CA VAL A 111 14.35 20.28 5.34
C VAL A 111 15.11 19.13 6.00
N GLY A 112 15.95 18.41 5.27
CA GLY A 112 16.73 17.29 5.82
C GLY A 112 17.68 17.72 6.94
N ASN A 113 18.19 18.95 6.92
CA ASN A 113 18.97 19.53 8.00
C ASN A 113 18.09 19.97 9.19
N GLU A 114 16.94 20.57 8.92
CA GLU A 114 16.01 21.04 9.95
C GLU A 114 15.35 19.88 10.71
N LEU A 115 15.02 18.77 10.04
CA LEU A 115 14.55 17.53 10.68
C LEU A 115 15.62 16.93 11.61
N VAL A 116 16.90 16.98 11.21
CA VAL A 116 18.02 16.55 12.07
C VAL A 116 18.21 17.50 13.25
N ARG A 117 18.08 18.81 13.05
CA ARG A 117 18.13 19.82 14.13
C ARG A 117 17.01 19.61 15.14
N LEU A 118 15.79 19.35 14.69
CA LEU A 118 14.64 19.01 15.55
C LEU A 118 14.87 17.69 16.30
N PHE A 119 15.41 16.66 15.64
CA PHE A 119 15.77 15.40 16.29
C PHE A 119 16.81 15.60 17.40
N GLN A 120 17.84 16.41 17.17
CA GLN A 120 18.86 16.67 18.19
C GLN A 120 18.31 17.50 19.37
N SER A 121 17.52 18.55 19.07
CA SER A 121 17.06 19.53 20.08
C SER A 121 15.79 19.13 20.84
N SER A 122 14.86 18.38 20.24
CA SER A 122 13.59 18.03 20.88
C SER A 122 13.53 16.57 21.32
N LYS A 123 13.40 16.34 22.63
CA LYS A 123 13.16 15.00 23.20
C LYS A 123 11.87 14.36 22.65
N ARG A 124 10.85 15.15 22.33
CA ARG A 124 9.60 14.66 21.74
C ARG A 124 9.80 14.21 20.29
N PHE A 125 10.53 15.01 19.51
CA PHE A 125 10.75 14.72 18.09
C PHE A 125 11.66 13.52 17.84
N ARG A 126 12.61 13.22 18.74
CA ARG A 126 13.46 12.00 18.64
C ARG A 126 12.68 10.71 18.44
N ASN A 127 11.51 10.61 19.05
CA ASN A 127 10.72 9.38 19.01
C ASN A 127 10.13 9.08 17.61
N VAL A 128 10.26 9.99 16.63
CA VAL A 128 9.73 9.81 15.26
C VAL A 128 10.40 8.63 14.53
N VAL A 129 11.67 8.33 14.83
CA VAL A 129 12.45 7.31 14.07
C VAL A 129 12.07 5.88 14.44
N GLN A 130 11.70 5.63 15.70
CA GLN A 130 11.39 4.28 16.20
C GLN A 130 10.17 3.63 15.52
N PRO A 131 8.98 4.26 15.39
CA PRO A 131 7.85 3.66 14.68
C PRO A 131 8.17 3.46 13.18
N LEU A 132 8.94 4.36 12.57
CA LEU A 132 9.37 4.23 11.18
C LEU A 132 10.28 3.03 10.96
N LYS A 133 11.28 2.81 11.83
CA LYS A 133 12.13 1.61 11.79
C LYS A 133 11.32 0.34 12.07
N ALA A 134 10.44 0.35 13.08
CA ALA A 134 9.58 -0.79 13.40
C ALA A 134 8.63 -1.19 12.25
N SER A 135 8.15 -0.21 11.47
CA SER A 135 7.29 -0.46 10.29
C SER A 135 7.98 -1.23 9.15
N GLY A 136 9.31 -1.18 9.06
CA GLY A 136 10.07 -1.73 7.94
C GLY A 136 9.95 -0.96 6.62
N LYS A 137 9.17 0.13 6.55
CA LYS A 137 8.89 0.87 5.31
C LYS A 137 10.12 1.54 4.68
N TYR A 138 11.20 1.68 5.45
CA TYR A 138 12.48 2.28 5.05
C TYR A 138 13.66 1.34 5.34
N GLU A 139 13.48 0.03 5.12
CA GLU A 139 14.46 -1.01 5.47
C GLU A 139 15.86 -0.76 4.87
N LEU A 140 15.97 -0.22 3.64
CA LEU A 140 17.28 0.08 3.03
C LEU A 140 18.08 1.11 3.84
N TYR A 141 17.41 1.91 4.66
CA TYR A 141 18.03 2.93 5.51
C TYR A 141 18.15 2.47 6.97
N ALA A 142 17.53 1.35 7.36
CA ALA A 142 17.49 0.88 8.75
C ALA A 142 18.87 0.71 9.43
N PRO A 143 19.94 0.25 8.72
CA PRO A 143 21.30 0.19 9.30
C PRO A 143 21.95 1.54 9.59
N GLN A 144 21.38 2.65 9.11
CA GLN A 144 21.94 3.99 9.29
C GLN A 144 21.67 4.54 10.70
N PRO A 145 22.55 5.43 11.22
CA PRO A 145 22.26 6.25 12.39
C PRO A 145 20.94 7.02 12.22
N ASP A 146 20.19 7.22 13.31
CA ASP A 146 18.81 7.75 13.27
C ASP A 146 18.67 9.10 12.53
N THR A 147 19.67 9.97 12.62
CA THR A 147 19.70 11.26 11.88
C THR A 147 19.90 11.09 10.39
N ALA A 148 20.67 10.09 9.96
CA ALA A 148 20.85 9.74 8.55
C ALA A 148 19.61 9.02 8.01
N PHE A 149 19.08 8.05 8.75
CA PHE A 149 17.81 7.37 8.45
C PHE A 149 16.68 8.38 8.20
N LEU A 150 16.49 9.35 9.10
CA LEU A 150 15.45 10.37 8.98
C LEU A 150 15.65 11.25 7.72
N ARG A 151 16.89 11.59 7.39
CA ARG A 151 17.23 12.33 6.16
C ARG A 151 16.94 11.50 4.90
N SER A 152 17.29 10.21 4.87
CA SER A 152 17.00 9.33 3.73
C SER A 152 15.52 9.04 3.55
N ALA A 153 14.76 8.82 4.64
CA ALA A 153 13.30 8.70 4.58
C ALA A 153 12.63 9.99 4.06
N TRP A 154 13.16 11.16 4.42
CA TRP A 154 12.72 12.45 3.89
C TRP A 154 13.05 12.60 2.40
N GLN A 155 14.28 12.32 1.98
CA GLN A 155 14.70 12.36 0.58
C GLN A 155 13.83 11.45 -0.30
N ASN A 156 13.55 10.22 0.17
CA ASN A 156 12.65 9.27 -0.48
C ASN A 156 11.23 9.85 -0.62
N SER A 157 10.66 10.42 0.45
CA SER A 157 9.32 11.04 0.42
C SER A 157 9.25 12.25 -0.53
N ALA A 158 10.29 13.09 -0.56
CA ALA A 158 10.38 14.23 -1.48
C ALA A 158 10.53 13.79 -2.94
N GLN A 159 11.33 12.74 -3.19
CA GLN A 159 11.45 12.12 -4.51
C GLN A 159 10.12 11.55 -4.98
N ALA A 160 9.37 10.88 -4.11
CA ALA A 160 8.04 10.33 -4.42
C ALA A 160 7.03 11.43 -4.81
N MET A 161 6.98 12.56 -4.08
CA MET A 161 6.11 13.70 -4.44
C MET A 161 6.51 14.34 -5.79
N ASN A 162 7.81 14.47 -6.05
CA ASN A 162 8.30 14.97 -7.32
C ASN A 162 8.01 14.00 -8.47
N HIS A 163 8.16 12.68 -8.25
CA HIS A 163 7.97 11.68 -9.30
C HIS A 163 6.49 11.58 -9.74
N ALA A 164 5.55 11.61 -8.79
CA ALA A 164 4.12 11.60 -9.14
C ALA A 164 3.72 12.82 -9.98
N THR A 165 4.16 14.02 -9.58
CA THR A 165 3.88 15.25 -10.35
C THR A 165 4.61 15.28 -11.69
N ASP A 166 5.84 14.75 -11.78
CA ASP A 166 6.56 14.57 -13.03
C ASP A 166 5.81 13.65 -14.01
N VAL A 167 5.34 12.48 -13.57
CA VAL A 167 4.65 11.52 -14.44
C VAL A 167 3.23 12.00 -14.75
N TYR A 168 2.44 12.24 -13.71
CA TYR A 168 0.98 12.37 -13.81
C TYR A 168 0.47 13.80 -13.98
N PHE A 169 1.34 14.83 -13.88
CA PHE A 169 1.06 16.17 -14.40
C PHE A 169 1.92 16.52 -15.63
N LYS A 170 3.24 16.31 -15.60
CA LYS A 170 4.12 16.74 -16.71
C LYS A 170 4.22 15.73 -17.87
N GLY A 171 3.57 14.57 -17.77
CA GLY A 171 3.64 13.52 -18.80
C GLY A 171 5.03 12.91 -18.98
N LYS A 172 5.92 13.03 -17.98
CA LYS A 172 7.25 12.45 -18.04
C LYS A 172 7.13 10.93 -18.09
N LYS A 173 7.84 10.29 -19.02
CA LYS A 173 7.84 8.83 -19.17
C LYS A 173 8.29 8.16 -17.86
N PRO A 174 7.46 7.32 -17.23
CA PRO A 174 7.85 6.52 -16.07
C PRO A 174 8.76 5.36 -16.51
N ARG A 175 9.21 4.55 -15.54
CA ARG A 175 10.01 3.32 -15.79
C ARG A 175 9.33 2.40 -16.82
N TYR A 176 8.00 2.30 -16.76
CA TYR A 176 7.18 1.47 -17.63
C TYR A 176 6.05 2.24 -18.33
N PRO A 177 6.33 2.97 -19.44
CA PRO A 177 5.36 3.86 -20.08
C PRO A 177 4.10 3.17 -20.64
N LYS A 178 4.13 1.86 -20.88
CA LYS A 178 2.97 1.12 -21.38
C LYS A 178 1.88 0.87 -20.32
N ILE A 179 2.22 0.99 -19.03
CA ILE A 179 1.33 0.67 -17.89
C ILE A 179 1.19 1.85 -16.90
N ASP A 180 2.26 2.60 -16.67
CA ASP A 180 2.34 3.59 -15.59
C ASP A 180 2.18 5.04 -16.09
N ALA A 181 1.92 5.25 -17.39
CA ALA A 181 1.84 6.59 -17.96
C ALA A 181 0.61 7.41 -17.50
N ILE A 182 0.70 8.72 -17.74
CA ILE A 182 -0.39 9.69 -17.63
C ILE A 182 -1.59 9.30 -18.51
N SER A 183 -2.77 9.78 -18.13
CA SER A 183 -4.06 9.50 -18.79
C SER A 183 -4.49 10.56 -19.79
N PHE A 184 -3.77 11.69 -19.82
CA PHE A 184 -4.16 12.90 -20.53
C PHE A 184 -2.99 13.42 -21.35
N GLU A 185 -3.30 14.03 -22.49
CA GLU A 185 -2.35 14.88 -23.18
C GLU A 185 -2.09 16.14 -22.34
N VAL A 186 -0.82 16.49 -22.12
CA VAL A 186 -0.43 17.62 -21.25
C VAL A 186 -0.87 18.99 -21.78
N THR A 187 -1.33 19.04 -23.02
CA THR A 187 -1.89 20.20 -23.72
C THR A 187 -3.41 20.28 -23.66
N ASP A 188 -4.11 19.29 -23.09
CA ASP A 188 -5.58 19.33 -22.94
C ASP A 188 -6.01 20.50 -22.03
N PRO A 189 -6.79 21.47 -22.54
CA PRO A 189 -7.28 22.60 -21.76
C PRO A 189 -8.15 22.19 -20.56
N ALA A 190 -8.85 21.05 -20.60
CA ALA A 190 -9.64 20.56 -19.49
C ALA A 190 -8.74 20.06 -18.35
N PHE A 191 -7.77 19.20 -18.67
CA PHE A 191 -6.74 18.77 -17.75
C PHE A 191 -5.95 19.95 -17.15
N GLN A 192 -5.55 20.93 -17.98
CA GLN A 192 -4.85 22.12 -17.50
C GLN A 192 -5.69 22.94 -16.49
N ARG A 193 -6.99 23.12 -16.74
CA ARG A 193 -7.89 23.79 -15.79
C ARG A 193 -7.99 23.02 -14.47
N GLN A 194 -8.12 21.69 -14.52
CA GLN A 194 -8.16 20.85 -13.32
C GLN A 194 -6.87 20.98 -12.48
N VAL A 195 -5.69 20.84 -13.11
CA VAL A 195 -4.41 21.01 -12.41
C VAL A 195 -4.29 22.42 -11.80
N ARG A 196 -4.63 23.47 -12.55
CA ARG A 196 -4.59 24.86 -12.03
C ARG A 196 -5.49 25.03 -10.81
N GLN A 197 -6.74 24.56 -10.88
CA GLN A 197 -7.71 24.65 -9.78
C GLN A 197 -7.25 23.85 -8.55
N THR A 198 -6.71 22.65 -8.73
CA THR A 198 -6.14 21.84 -7.65
C THR A 198 -5.00 22.57 -6.93
N LEU A 199 -4.07 23.17 -7.68
CA LEU A 199 -2.94 23.90 -7.09
C LEU A 199 -3.37 25.20 -6.41
N GLU A 200 -4.37 25.91 -6.96
CA GLU A 200 -4.97 27.10 -6.35
C GLU A 200 -5.64 26.77 -5.01
N ASN A 201 -6.45 25.71 -4.97
CA ASN A 201 -7.09 25.23 -3.75
C ASN A 201 -6.08 24.83 -2.68
N ALA A 202 -5.00 24.12 -3.05
CA ALA A 202 -3.92 23.77 -2.13
C ALA A 202 -3.22 25.02 -1.56
N ALA A 203 -2.93 26.02 -2.39
CA ALA A 203 -2.27 27.26 -1.94
C ALA A 203 -3.17 28.20 -1.13
N ASN A 204 -4.50 28.13 -1.31
CA ASN A 204 -5.46 28.96 -0.59
C ASN A 204 -5.83 28.42 0.79
N THR A 205 -5.62 27.12 1.05
CA THR A 205 -5.88 26.48 2.35
C THR A 205 -4.68 26.51 3.31
N SER A 206 -3.60 27.21 2.96
CA SER A 206 -2.25 27.08 3.55
C SER A 206 -2.03 27.56 5.00
N GLY A 207 -3.08 27.97 5.74
CA GLY A 207 -2.96 28.42 7.13
C GLY A 207 -2.58 27.29 8.08
N ASP A 208 -1.55 27.49 8.91
CA ASP A 208 -0.98 26.52 9.87
C ASP A 208 -0.61 25.12 9.34
N GLN A 209 -0.57 24.96 8.02
CA GLN A 209 -0.23 23.70 7.36
C GLN A 209 1.25 23.31 7.54
N LEU A 210 1.51 22.00 7.52
CA LEU A 210 2.87 21.47 7.48
C LEU A 210 3.56 21.81 6.16
N PHE A 211 4.89 21.96 6.21
CA PHE A 211 5.76 22.37 5.10
C PHE A 211 5.70 21.50 3.83
N PHE A 212 5.12 20.30 3.93
CA PHE A 212 4.91 19.36 2.83
C PHE A 212 3.45 19.25 2.35
N GLN A 213 2.49 19.94 2.97
CA GLN A 213 1.07 19.73 2.69
C GLN A 213 0.69 20.04 1.24
N ILE A 214 1.15 21.17 0.68
CA ILE A 214 0.89 21.55 -0.72
C ILE A 214 1.51 20.53 -1.72
N PRO A 215 2.81 20.16 -1.64
CA PRO A 215 3.37 19.11 -2.49
C PRO A 215 2.70 17.74 -2.34
N LEU A 216 2.31 17.37 -1.11
CA LEU A 216 1.65 16.11 -0.82
C LEU A 216 0.25 16.06 -1.45
N GLN A 217 -0.55 17.11 -1.27
CA GLN A 217 -1.87 17.21 -1.90
C GLN A 217 -1.75 17.16 -3.42
N ALA A 218 -0.86 17.98 -4.01
CA ALA A 218 -0.64 17.97 -5.45
C ALA A 218 -0.20 16.59 -5.98
N SER A 219 0.60 15.85 -5.22
CA SER A 219 1.04 14.50 -5.55
C SER A 219 -0.09 13.46 -5.49
N LEU A 220 -0.93 13.50 -4.45
CA LEU A 220 -2.09 12.62 -4.32
C LEU A 220 -3.15 12.91 -5.38
N GLU A 221 -3.40 14.18 -5.68
CA GLU A 221 -4.33 14.61 -6.73
C GLU A 221 -3.83 14.24 -8.13
N ALA A 222 -2.50 14.25 -8.36
CA ALA A 222 -1.94 13.77 -9.62
C ALA A 222 -2.31 12.30 -9.90
N LEU A 223 -2.28 11.45 -8.86
CA LEU A 223 -2.74 10.06 -8.96
C LEU A 223 -4.26 9.97 -9.16
N VAL A 224 -5.05 10.65 -8.31
CA VAL A 224 -6.52 10.59 -8.34
C VAL A 224 -7.10 11.08 -9.67
N LEU A 225 -6.64 12.23 -10.19
CA LEU A 225 -7.08 12.77 -11.47
C LEU A 225 -6.81 11.80 -12.64
N ASN A 226 -5.74 11.01 -12.54
CA ASN A 226 -5.38 10.00 -13.54
C ASN A 226 -6.04 8.62 -13.30
N GLY A 227 -6.90 8.49 -12.28
CA GLY A 227 -7.50 7.20 -11.90
C GLY A 227 -6.50 6.18 -11.37
N ARG A 228 -5.35 6.64 -10.85
CA ARG A 228 -4.21 5.79 -10.44
C ARG A 228 -4.27 5.41 -8.96
N ASP A 229 -5.36 4.76 -8.59
CA ASP A 229 -5.60 4.24 -7.24
C ASP A 229 -5.26 2.75 -7.09
N GLU A 230 -4.58 2.14 -8.08
CA GLU A 230 -4.24 0.71 -8.12
C GLU A 230 -3.70 0.18 -6.79
N ALA A 231 -2.79 0.94 -6.16
CA ALA A 231 -2.12 0.59 -4.92
C ALA A 231 -3.06 0.38 -3.72
N VAL A 232 -4.33 0.79 -3.79
CA VAL A 232 -5.25 0.77 -2.63
C VAL A 232 -6.59 0.11 -2.89
N ARG A 233 -6.87 -0.36 -4.12
CA ARG A 233 -8.17 -0.96 -4.51
C ARG A 233 -8.59 -2.17 -3.67
N TYR A 234 -7.64 -2.85 -3.04
CA TYR A 234 -7.84 -4.07 -2.25
C TYR A 234 -7.41 -3.93 -0.78
N GLU A 235 -7.22 -2.70 -0.30
CA GLU A 235 -6.83 -2.44 1.08
C GLU A 235 -8.04 -2.24 2.01
N PRO A 236 -7.95 -2.66 3.29
CA PRO A 236 -6.80 -3.33 3.90
C PRO A 236 -6.73 -4.83 3.55
N LEU A 237 -5.57 -5.30 3.10
CA LEU A 237 -5.36 -6.68 2.60
C LEU A 237 -5.70 -7.82 3.58
N HIS A 238 -5.97 -7.53 4.86
CA HIS A 238 -6.41 -8.53 5.85
C HIS A 238 -7.93 -8.76 5.89
N GLN A 239 -8.69 -8.07 5.03
CA GLN A 239 -10.13 -8.14 4.91
C GLN A 239 -10.55 -8.60 3.50
N GLY A 240 -11.85 -8.49 3.17
CA GLY A 240 -12.38 -8.85 1.85
C GLY A 240 -11.98 -10.25 1.42
N LEU A 241 -11.49 -10.38 0.18
CA LEU A 241 -11.06 -11.64 -0.43
C LEU A 241 -9.92 -12.36 0.31
N ASN A 242 -9.24 -11.70 1.25
CA ASN A 242 -8.17 -12.29 2.04
C ASN A 242 -8.57 -12.57 3.51
N ALA A 243 -9.79 -12.23 3.94
CA ALA A 243 -10.23 -12.41 5.33
C ALA A 243 -10.17 -13.88 5.80
N GLY A 244 -10.58 -14.83 4.94
CA GLY A 244 -10.50 -16.28 5.21
C GLY A 244 -9.06 -16.75 5.46
N PRO A 245 -8.12 -16.57 4.52
CA PRO A 245 -6.72 -16.91 4.71
C PRO A 245 -6.05 -16.23 5.92
N PHE A 246 -6.34 -14.94 6.18
CA PHE A 246 -5.81 -14.23 7.35
C PHE A 246 -6.30 -14.80 8.68
N LYS A 247 -7.53 -15.33 8.73
CA LYS A 247 -8.03 -16.07 9.89
C LYS A 247 -7.32 -17.43 10.02
N GLN A 248 -7.19 -18.17 8.92
CA GLN A 248 -6.57 -19.49 8.88
C GLN A 248 -5.10 -19.47 9.32
N ALA A 249 -4.32 -18.49 8.87
CA ALA A 249 -2.89 -18.37 9.16
C ALA A 249 -2.55 -18.35 10.66
N LYS A 250 -3.44 -17.79 11.50
CA LYS A 250 -3.28 -17.72 12.96
C LYS A 250 -3.44 -19.07 13.67
N SER A 251 -4.08 -20.03 13.00
CA SER A 251 -4.34 -21.39 13.50
C SER A 251 -3.57 -22.47 12.73
N THR A 252 -2.74 -22.08 11.75
CA THR A 252 -1.96 -23.02 10.95
C THR A 252 -0.88 -23.66 11.81
N ASP A 253 -0.88 -24.99 11.89
CA ASP A 253 0.25 -25.75 12.41
C ASP A 253 1.37 -25.74 11.37
N TRP A 254 2.21 -24.70 11.47
CA TRP A 254 3.34 -24.52 10.58
C TRP A 254 4.29 -25.73 10.61
N GLY A 255 4.44 -26.44 11.73
CA GLY A 255 5.36 -27.58 11.87
C GLY A 255 5.23 -28.67 10.80
N LYS A 256 4.06 -28.80 10.18
CA LYS A 256 3.75 -29.78 9.12
C LYS A 256 4.26 -29.44 7.71
N TYR A 257 4.66 -28.20 7.47
CA TYR A 257 4.92 -27.69 6.10
C TYR A 257 6.39 -27.33 5.88
N THR A 258 6.93 -27.63 4.70
CA THR A 258 8.30 -27.26 4.30
C THR A 258 8.39 -25.77 3.95
N TYR A 259 7.39 -25.24 3.25
CA TYR A 259 7.37 -23.87 2.75
C TYR A 259 6.34 -23.03 3.51
N SER A 260 6.58 -21.72 3.62
CA SER A 260 5.59 -20.79 4.21
C SER A 260 4.36 -20.63 3.31
N LEU A 261 4.55 -20.64 2.00
CA LEU A 261 3.48 -20.54 1.00
C LEU A 261 3.98 -21.00 -0.39
N ILE A 262 3.04 -21.26 -1.29
CA ILE A 262 3.27 -21.42 -2.72
C ILE A 262 2.95 -20.09 -3.42
N LEU A 263 3.93 -19.46 -4.06
CA LEU A 263 3.74 -18.30 -4.93
C LEU A 263 3.41 -18.77 -6.36
N VAL A 264 2.31 -18.26 -6.90
CA VAL A 264 1.87 -18.46 -8.27
C VAL A 264 1.86 -17.09 -8.97
N PRO A 265 2.89 -16.75 -9.74
CA PRO A 265 2.91 -15.53 -10.53
C PRO A 265 1.82 -15.54 -11.60
N GLY A 266 1.24 -14.37 -11.86
CA GLY A 266 0.30 -14.12 -12.94
C GLY A 266 0.90 -14.14 -14.35
N PHE A 267 0.04 -14.32 -15.34
CA PHE A 267 0.29 -14.14 -16.78
C PHE A 267 -0.90 -13.38 -17.38
N GLY A 268 -0.88 -12.06 -17.30
CA GLY A 268 -1.96 -11.20 -17.81
C GLY A 268 -2.26 -11.44 -19.31
N PRO A 269 -3.53 -11.42 -19.72
CA PRO A 269 -3.91 -11.50 -21.13
C PRO A 269 -3.63 -10.18 -21.86
N GLU A 270 -3.04 -10.26 -23.06
CA GLU A 270 -2.80 -9.10 -23.93
C GLU A 270 -4.02 -8.73 -24.79
N GLU A 271 -5.02 -9.62 -24.87
CA GLU A 271 -6.23 -9.46 -25.69
C GLU A 271 -7.40 -8.96 -24.84
N GLU A 272 -8.13 -7.95 -25.33
CA GLU A 272 -9.33 -7.43 -24.69
C GLU A 272 -10.43 -8.50 -24.57
N GLY A 273 -11.17 -8.48 -23.46
CA GLY A 273 -12.27 -9.42 -23.19
C GLY A 273 -11.83 -10.78 -22.62
N ILE A 274 -10.54 -11.15 -22.71
CA ILE A 274 -10.03 -12.33 -21.98
C ILE A 274 -9.86 -11.97 -20.50
N VAL A 275 -10.62 -12.64 -19.63
CA VAL A 275 -10.61 -12.37 -18.17
C VAL A 275 -9.45 -13.06 -17.46
N LEU A 276 -9.08 -14.28 -17.88
CA LEU A 276 -7.97 -15.05 -17.31
C LEU A 276 -7.30 -15.93 -18.37
N HIS A 277 -6.00 -15.73 -18.56
CA HIS A 277 -5.20 -16.45 -19.55
C HIS A 277 -4.94 -17.91 -19.17
N ASP A 278 -4.89 -18.82 -20.15
CA ASP A 278 -4.76 -20.27 -19.90
C ASP A 278 -3.42 -20.67 -19.25
N LYS A 279 -2.35 -19.89 -19.45
CA LYS A 279 -1.09 -20.06 -18.69
C LYS A 279 -1.31 -19.84 -17.20
N ALA A 280 -2.05 -18.80 -16.79
CA ALA A 280 -2.35 -18.56 -15.38
C ALA A 280 -3.18 -19.71 -14.78
N LYS A 281 -4.20 -20.21 -15.53
CA LYS A 281 -4.95 -21.43 -15.15
C LYS A 281 -4.06 -22.67 -15.02
N SER A 282 -3.08 -22.84 -15.90
CA SER A 282 -2.11 -23.93 -15.84
C SER A 282 -1.25 -23.86 -14.58
N ARG A 283 -0.69 -22.68 -14.25
CA ARG A 283 0.08 -22.44 -13.03
C ARG A 283 -0.75 -22.68 -11.76
N CYS A 284 -2.02 -22.27 -11.76
CA CYS A 284 -2.96 -22.55 -10.66
C CYS A 284 -3.15 -24.06 -10.43
N ARG A 285 -3.30 -24.86 -11.49
CA ARG A 285 -3.40 -26.33 -11.39
C ARG A 285 -2.11 -26.96 -10.85
N MET A 286 -0.95 -26.54 -11.36
CA MET A 286 0.34 -27.02 -10.82
C MET A 286 0.50 -26.68 -9.33
N ALA A 287 0.09 -25.49 -8.90
CA ALA A 287 0.15 -25.08 -7.50
C ALA A 287 -0.78 -25.91 -6.60
N LEU A 288 -1.98 -26.25 -7.09
CA LEU A 288 -2.90 -27.15 -6.39
C LEU A 288 -2.29 -28.53 -6.14
N GLU A 289 -1.59 -29.11 -7.12
CA GLU A 289 -0.87 -30.38 -6.92
C GLU A 289 0.18 -30.31 -5.79
N ARG A 290 0.84 -29.15 -5.61
CA ARG A 290 1.85 -28.93 -4.57
C ARG A 290 1.21 -28.74 -3.20
N TYR A 291 0.07 -28.05 -3.14
CA TYR A 291 -0.74 -27.93 -1.94
C TYR A 291 -1.31 -29.29 -1.50
N GLN A 292 -1.83 -30.10 -2.42
CA GLN A 292 -2.32 -31.46 -2.15
C GLN A 292 -1.23 -32.40 -1.63
N LYS A 293 0.03 -32.18 -2.01
CA LYS A 293 1.21 -32.88 -1.44
C LYS A 293 1.63 -32.36 -0.06
N GLY A 294 0.94 -31.36 0.50
CA GLY A 294 1.23 -30.80 1.82
C GLY A 294 2.48 -29.93 1.89
N LEU A 295 2.98 -29.41 0.76
CA LEU A 295 4.24 -28.65 0.75
C LEU A 295 4.14 -27.29 1.45
N ALA A 296 2.98 -26.63 1.36
CA ALA A 296 2.69 -25.36 2.01
C ALA A 296 1.21 -25.27 2.43
N PRO A 297 0.86 -24.45 3.44
CA PRO A 297 -0.52 -24.29 3.89
C PRO A 297 -1.36 -23.33 3.04
N PHE A 298 -0.72 -22.48 2.22
CA PHE A 298 -1.37 -21.43 1.43
C PHE A 298 -0.82 -21.37 0.00
N ILE A 299 -1.67 -20.90 -0.91
CA ILE A 299 -1.32 -20.53 -2.28
C ILE A 299 -1.55 -19.03 -2.44
N VAL A 300 -0.50 -18.27 -2.73
CA VAL A 300 -0.58 -16.85 -3.10
C VAL A 300 -0.62 -16.75 -4.62
N VAL A 301 -1.71 -16.20 -5.16
CA VAL A 301 -1.82 -15.81 -6.57
C VAL A 301 -1.47 -14.32 -6.68
N SER A 302 -0.53 -13.95 -7.56
CA SER A 302 0.11 -12.63 -7.56
C SER A 302 0.08 -11.97 -8.94
N GLY A 303 -0.56 -10.81 -9.04
CA GLY A 303 -0.71 -10.03 -10.28
C GLY A 303 -1.82 -8.98 -10.20
N GLY A 304 -1.54 -7.78 -10.72
CA GLY A 304 -2.43 -6.62 -10.66
C GLY A 304 -3.24 -6.32 -11.94
N ASN A 305 -3.73 -5.09 -12.04
CA ASN A 305 -4.49 -4.56 -13.20
C ASN A 305 -3.55 -4.05 -14.32
N VAL A 306 -2.74 -4.94 -14.89
CA VAL A 306 -1.62 -4.56 -15.78
C VAL A 306 -1.97 -4.61 -17.26
N HIS A 307 -2.53 -5.73 -17.73
CA HIS A 307 -2.74 -6.03 -19.14
C HIS A 307 -4.22 -6.41 -19.40
N PRO A 308 -4.88 -5.80 -20.40
CA PRO A 308 -4.47 -4.57 -21.10
C PRO A 308 -4.34 -3.37 -20.14
N ASN A 309 -3.66 -2.29 -20.55
CA ASN A 309 -3.47 -1.11 -19.70
C ASN A 309 -4.83 -0.56 -19.21
N LYS A 310 -4.93 -0.28 -17.91
CA LYS A 310 -6.19 0.10 -17.21
C LYS A 310 -7.32 -0.94 -17.28
N THR A 311 -6.99 -2.22 -17.45
CA THR A 311 -7.97 -3.31 -17.35
C THR A 311 -8.77 -3.24 -16.04
N PRO A 312 -10.10 -3.44 -16.06
CA PRO A 312 -10.89 -3.56 -14.83
C PRO A 312 -10.61 -4.88 -14.10
N TYR A 313 -10.08 -5.90 -14.80
CA TYR A 313 -9.79 -7.21 -14.24
C TYR A 313 -8.45 -7.20 -13.49
N ASN A 314 -8.47 -7.70 -12.26
CA ASN A 314 -7.27 -7.90 -11.47
C ASN A 314 -6.86 -9.36 -11.53
N GLU A 315 -5.64 -9.62 -12.00
CA GLU A 315 -5.19 -10.98 -12.28
C GLU A 315 -5.26 -11.91 -11.06
N ALA A 316 -4.78 -11.48 -9.89
CA ALA A 316 -4.84 -12.30 -8.68
C ALA A 316 -6.30 -12.63 -8.27
N VAL A 317 -7.24 -11.71 -8.46
CA VAL A 317 -8.67 -11.94 -8.18
C VAL A 317 -9.25 -13.00 -9.12
N GLU A 318 -8.98 -12.92 -10.42
CA GLU A 318 -9.50 -13.90 -11.39
C GLU A 318 -8.84 -15.28 -11.24
N MET A 319 -7.53 -15.31 -10.91
CA MET A 319 -6.84 -16.55 -10.51
C MET A 319 -7.47 -17.18 -9.26
N LYS A 320 -7.81 -16.39 -8.23
CA LYS A 320 -8.47 -16.90 -7.03
C LYS A 320 -9.85 -17.47 -7.33
N LYS A 321 -10.70 -16.77 -8.10
CA LYS A 321 -12.00 -17.27 -8.55
C LYS A 321 -11.85 -18.61 -9.28
N TYR A 322 -10.95 -18.71 -10.25
CA TYR A 322 -10.69 -19.96 -10.96
C TYR A 322 -10.30 -21.11 -10.01
N MET A 323 -9.42 -20.85 -9.03
CA MET A 323 -9.02 -21.86 -8.05
C MET A 323 -10.16 -22.30 -7.12
N VAL A 324 -10.98 -21.36 -6.64
CA VAL A 324 -12.09 -21.67 -5.74
C VAL A 324 -13.26 -22.31 -6.50
N ASP A 325 -13.76 -21.62 -7.52
CA ASP A 325 -15.01 -21.93 -8.19
C ASP A 325 -14.87 -23.08 -9.22
N SER A 326 -13.71 -23.19 -9.88
CA SER A 326 -13.47 -24.19 -10.94
C SER A 326 -12.61 -25.37 -10.51
N LEU A 327 -11.69 -25.19 -9.54
CA LEU A 327 -10.83 -26.27 -9.04
C LEU A 327 -11.23 -26.77 -7.63
N GLY A 328 -12.23 -26.16 -6.98
CA GLY A 328 -12.73 -26.59 -5.68
C GLY A 328 -11.77 -26.34 -4.51
N VAL A 329 -10.79 -25.44 -4.67
CA VAL A 329 -9.85 -25.09 -3.60
C VAL A 329 -10.58 -24.26 -2.54
N ALA A 330 -10.47 -24.64 -1.27
CA ALA A 330 -11.14 -23.91 -0.19
C ALA A 330 -10.65 -22.45 -0.12
N GLU A 331 -11.58 -21.49 0.00
CA GLU A 331 -11.30 -20.06 -0.10
C GLU A 331 -10.21 -19.57 0.88
N GLN A 332 -10.16 -20.16 2.07
CA GLN A 332 -9.17 -19.87 3.12
C GLN A 332 -7.75 -20.34 2.81
N VAL A 333 -7.51 -21.06 1.71
CA VAL A 333 -6.18 -21.49 1.25
C VAL A 333 -5.57 -20.49 0.27
N VAL A 334 -6.40 -19.80 -0.52
CA VAL A 334 -5.95 -18.96 -1.64
C VAL A 334 -5.91 -17.49 -1.22
N ILE A 335 -4.72 -16.90 -1.25
CA ILE A 335 -4.46 -15.49 -0.94
C ILE A 335 -4.26 -14.73 -2.25
N ILE A 336 -4.89 -13.56 -2.38
CA ILE A 336 -4.55 -12.62 -3.46
C ILE A 336 -3.41 -11.70 -3.04
N GLU A 337 -2.46 -11.52 -3.96
CA GLU A 337 -1.53 -10.40 -3.98
C GLU A 337 -1.86 -9.56 -5.24
N PRO A 338 -2.67 -8.50 -5.09
CA PRO A 338 -3.33 -7.87 -6.24
C PRO A 338 -2.60 -6.62 -6.77
N HIS A 339 -1.38 -6.31 -6.30
CA HIS A 339 -0.70 -5.06 -6.62
C HIS A 339 0.50 -5.23 -7.57
N ALA A 340 1.14 -6.40 -7.60
CA ALA A 340 2.33 -6.59 -8.40
C ALA A 340 2.08 -6.44 -9.92
N ARG A 341 2.97 -5.68 -10.57
CA ARG A 341 2.92 -5.43 -12.02
C ARG A 341 4.00 -6.17 -12.83
N HIS A 342 4.97 -6.79 -12.15
CA HIS A 342 6.14 -7.44 -12.77
C HIS A 342 6.61 -8.63 -11.93
N THR A 343 7.41 -9.54 -12.52
CA THR A 343 8.06 -10.63 -11.77
C THR A 343 8.86 -10.12 -10.56
N THR A 344 9.51 -8.95 -10.66
CA THR A 344 10.25 -8.31 -9.57
C THR A 344 9.34 -7.91 -8.41
N THR A 345 8.16 -7.37 -8.71
CA THR A 345 7.18 -6.99 -7.70
C THR A 345 6.37 -8.17 -7.17
N ASN A 346 6.16 -9.25 -7.94
CA ASN A 346 5.52 -10.48 -7.45
C ASN A 346 6.25 -11.07 -6.23
N LEU A 347 7.58 -11.25 -6.31
CA LEU A 347 8.38 -11.75 -5.18
C LEU A 347 8.45 -10.74 -4.03
N ARG A 348 8.62 -9.44 -4.34
CA ARG A 348 8.64 -8.36 -3.34
C ARG A 348 7.35 -8.35 -2.52
N ASN A 349 6.19 -8.40 -3.18
CA ASN A 349 4.90 -8.29 -2.51
C ASN A 349 4.52 -9.56 -1.79
N THR A 350 4.92 -10.72 -2.30
CA THR A 350 4.83 -11.99 -1.56
C THR A 350 5.63 -11.94 -0.25
N ASN A 351 6.83 -11.37 -0.26
CA ASN A 351 7.58 -11.14 0.98
C ASN A 351 6.85 -10.17 1.91
N ARG A 352 6.28 -9.07 1.38
CA ARG A 352 5.47 -8.12 2.18
C ARG A 352 4.27 -8.83 2.84
N LEU A 353 3.60 -9.73 2.13
CA LEU A 353 2.50 -10.54 2.65
C LEU A 353 2.92 -11.42 3.84
N LEU A 354 4.11 -12.04 3.84
CA LEU A 354 4.58 -12.81 5.01
C LEU A 354 4.55 -11.97 6.30
N TYR A 355 5.04 -10.72 6.26
CA TYR A 355 5.01 -9.81 7.41
C TYR A 355 3.57 -9.41 7.78
N THR A 356 2.73 -9.10 6.79
CA THR A 356 1.33 -8.69 7.03
C THR A 356 0.48 -9.82 7.63
N LEU A 357 0.72 -11.06 7.22
CA LEU A 357 0.06 -12.28 7.71
C LEU A 357 0.71 -12.90 8.96
N GLN A 358 1.86 -12.38 9.40
CA GLN A 358 2.68 -12.94 10.48
C GLN A 358 3.07 -14.41 10.22
N MET A 359 3.37 -14.74 8.95
CA MET A 359 3.86 -16.06 8.56
C MET A 359 5.33 -16.26 8.93
N PRO A 360 5.80 -17.51 9.09
CA PRO A 360 7.20 -17.80 9.37
C PRO A 360 8.13 -17.25 8.29
N LEU A 361 9.20 -16.59 8.70
CA LEU A 361 10.22 -15.97 7.83
C LEU A 361 11.48 -16.85 7.67
N ASP A 362 11.63 -17.85 8.54
CA ASP A 362 12.71 -18.83 8.63
C ASP A 362 12.58 -19.98 7.62
N ARG A 363 11.62 -19.88 6.71
CA ARG A 363 11.26 -20.92 5.74
C ARG A 363 11.19 -20.37 4.32
N PRO A 364 11.53 -21.21 3.32
CA PRO A 364 11.45 -20.80 1.93
C PRO A 364 10.01 -20.57 1.46
N ILE A 365 9.90 -19.78 0.41
CA ILE A 365 8.73 -19.65 -0.46
C ILE A 365 8.95 -20.55 -1.67
N LEU A 366 7.96 -21.37 -2.03
CA LEU A 366 7.99 -22.17 -3.26
C LEU A 366 7.30 -21.38 -4.38
N ILE A 367 8.01 -21.05 -5.45
CA ILE A 367 7.44 -20.49 -6.67
C ILE A 367 7.03 -21.64 -7.59
N VAL A 368 5.77 -21.65 -8.02
CA VAL A 368 5.25 -22.57 -9.04
C VAL A 368 4.84 -21.78 -10.27
N THR A 369 5.52 -22.00 -11.40
CA THR A 369 5.29 -21.29 -12.65
C THR A 369 5.70 -22.14 -13.86
N ASP A 370 5.62 -21.63 -15.09
CA ASP A 370 6.15 -22.32 -16.27
C ASP A 370 7.67 -22.17 -16.42
N GLU A 371 8.27 -23.06 -17.20
CA GLU A 371 9.73 -23.13 -17.43
C GLU A 371 10.35 -21.79 -17.89
N SER A 372 9.63 -21.03 -18.71
CA SER A 372 10.15 -19.77 -19.25
C SER A 372 10.30 -18.72 -18.16
N GLN A 373 9.31 -18.60 -17.26
CA GLN A 373 9.37 -17.68 -16.15
C GLN A 373 10.28 -18.18 -15.02
N SER A 374 10.29 -19.49 -14.74
CA SER A 374 11.23 -20.14 -13.80
C SER A 374 12.69 -19.85 -14.19
N SER A 375 13.04 -20.09 -15.46
CA SER A 375 14.38 -19.83 -16.01
C SER A 375 14.69 -18.33 -16.20
N TYR A 376 13.69 -17.46 -16.14
CA TYR A 376 13.86 -16.00 -16.07
C TYR A 376 14.15 -15.55 -14.63
N ILE A 377 13.42 -16.05 -13.63
CA ILE A 377 13.61 -15.75 -12.20
C ILE A 377 15.05 -16.07 -11.77
N MET A 378 15.64 -17.17 -12.25
CA MET A 378 17.05 -17.50 -11.97
C MET A 378 18.09 -16.48 -12.49
N ARG A 379 17.70 -15.48 -13.30
CA ARG A 379 18.60 -14.51 -13.95
C ARG A 379 18.21 -13.04 -13.75
N PHE A 380 17.05 -12.75 -13.14
CA PHE A 380 16.53 -11.39 -13.04
C PHE A 380 17.12 -10.51 -11.93
N GLU A 381 18.09 -11.01 -11.14
CA GLU A 381 18.68 -10.27 -10.00
C GLU A 381 19.20 -8.88 -10.39
N LYS A 382 19.86 -8.78 -11.55
CA LYS A 382 20.34 -7.50 -12.09
C LYS A 382 19.19 -6.51 -12.27
N LYS A 383 18.12 -6.94 -12.93
CA LYS A 383 16.91 -6.13 -13.15
C LYS A 383 16.25 -5.75 -11.83
N ALA A 384 16.15 -6.68 -10.88
CA ALA A 384 15.61 -6.39 -9.56
C ALA A 384 16.39 -5.29 -8.83
N LYS A 385 17.74 -5.30 -8.90
CA LYS A 385 18.58 -4.25 -8.34
C LYS A 385 18.45 -2.91 -9.08
N GLU A 386 18.30 -2.93 -10.41
CA GLU A 386 18.07 -1.73 -11.23
C GLU A 386 16.70 -1.07 -10.95
N GLU A 387 15.70 -1.87 -10.59
CA GLU A 387 14.32 -1.40 -10.33
C GLU A 387 14.08 -1.04 -8.87
N LEU A 388 14.36 -1.98 -7.96
CA LEU A 388 14.00 -1.87 -6.55
C LEU A 388 15.15 -1.36 -5.67
N GLY A 389 16.39 -1.36 -6.20
CA GLY A 389 17.61 -1.13 -5.42
C GLY A 389 18.11 -2.37 -4.66
N TYR A 390 17.41 -3.51 -4.73
CA TYR A 390 17.76 -4.76 -4.04
C TYR A 390 17.19 -5.99 -4.79
N ALA A 391 17.72 -7.16 -4.48
CA ALA A 391 17.10 -8.43 -4.88
C ALA A 391 16.00 -8.81 -3.87
N PRO A 392 14.74 -9.05 -4.26
CA PRO A 392 13.63 -9.39 -3.35
C PRO A 392 13.67 -10.87 -2.89
N PHE A 393 14.87 -11.44 -2.75
CA PHE A 393 15.10 -12.84 -2.43
C PHE A 393 16.51 -13.09 -1.89
N GLN A 394 16.67 -14.19 -1.17
CA GLN A 394 17.94 -14.83 -0.82
C GLN A 394 17.87 -16.32 -1.15
N GLN A 395 19.02 -16.99 -1.28
CA GLN A 395 19.11 -18.46 -1.45
C GLN A 395 18.27 -19.00 -2.62
N LEU A 396 18.16 -18.23 -3.72
CA LEU A 396 17.35 -18.57 -4.88
C LEU A 396 17.87 -19.85 -5.56
N LYS A 397 17.00 -20.84 -5.75
CA LYS A 397 17.37 -22.17 -6.24
C LYS A 397 16.27 -22.76 -7.13
N LYS A 398 16.63 -23.14 -8.37
CA LYS A 398 15.76 -23.92 -9.26
C LYS A 398 15.68 -25.36 -8.73
N LEU A 399 14.47 -25.90 -8.65
CA LEU A 399 14.20 -27.27 -8.17
C LEU A 399 13.81 -28.21 -9.31
N SER A 400 13.01 -27.70 -10.23
CA SER A 400 12.60 -28.35 -11.48
C SER A 400 12.33 -27.27 -12.52
N ASP A 401 11.86 -27.64 -13.71
CA ASP A 401 11.49 -26.63 -14.71
C ASP A 401 10.35 -25.72 -14.25
N VAL A 402 9.43 -26.23 -13.44
CA VAL A 402 8.25 -25.47 -12.96
C VAL A 402 8.37 -24.95 -11.53
N GLU A 403 9.45 -25.31 -10.81
CA GLU A 403 9.64 -24.99 -9.40
C GLU A 403 10.96 -24.26 -9.13
N THR A 404 10.88 -23.18 -8.35
CA THR A 404 12.03 -22.44 -7.81
C THR A 404 11.73 -22.08 -6.36
N GLU A 405 12.69 -22.20 -5.45
CA GLU A 405 12.53 -21.77 -4.05
C GLU A 405 13.43 -20.59 -3.72
N TYR A 406 13.01 -19.78 -2.74
CA TYR A 406 13.82 -18.68 -2.20
C TYR A 406 13.44 -18.32 -0.76
N SER A 407 14.38 -17.69 -0.05
CA SER A 407 14.17 -17.15 1.30
C SER A 407 13.80 -15.67 1.23
N SER A 408 12.80 -15.26 2.02
CA SER A 408 12.28 -13.88 2.02
C SER A 408 13.32 -12.87 2.54
N VAL A 409 13.20 -11.60 2.15
CA VAL A 409 14.12 -10.53 2.60
C VAL A 409 13.38 -9.34 3.22
N PRO A 410 13.85 -8.79 4.37
CA PRO A 410 13.24 -7.61 4.99
C PRO A 410 13.20 -6.40 4.07
N THR A 411 14.19 -6.25 3.19
CA THR A 411 14.31 -5.12 2.25
C THR A 411 13.13 -5.01 1.29
N SER A 412 12.36 -6.09 1.09
CA SER A 412 11.12 -6.06 0.32
C SER A 412 10.04 -5.15 0.91
N ARG A 413 10.14 -4.76 2.20
CA ARG A 413 9.24 -3.79 2.85
C ARG A 413 9.55 -2.34 2.52
N GLN A 414 10.70 -2.04 1.91
CA GLN A 414 11.07 -0.72 1.43
C GLN A 414 9.99 -0.17 0.49
N VAL A 415 9.60 1.09 0.72
CA VAL A 415 8.77 1.87 -0.22
C VAL A 415 9.62 2.38 -1.38
N ASP A 416 9.22 2.09 -2.63
CA ASP A 416 9.84 2.62 -3.86
C ASP A 416 9.27 4.02 -4.17
N PRO A 417 10.08 5.10 -4.12
CA PRO A 417 9.62 6.45 -4.47
C PRO A 417 9.37 6.64 -5.97
N LEU A 418 9.69 5.64 -6.79
CA LEU A 418 9.51 5.63 -8.24
C LEU A 418 8.35 4.72 -8.72
N ASP A 419 7.57 4.15 -7.79
CA ASP A 419 6.43 3.30 -8.12
C ASP A 419 5.22 3.60 -7.21
N HIS A 420 4.39 4.57 -7.59
CA HIS A 420 3.21 4.95 -6.79
C HIS A 420 2.07 3.92 -6.80
N LEU A 421 2.11 2.99 -7.75
CA LEU A 421 1.01 2.05 -8.03
C LEU A 421 1.23 0.71 -7.32
N ASP A 422 2.47 0.44 -6.97
CA ASP A 422 2.89 -0.63 -6.07
C ASP A 422 4.09 -0.13 -5.23
N PRO A 423 3.86 0.78 -4.26
CA PRO A 423 4.90 1.47 -3.49
C PRO A 423 5.59 0.55 -2.49
#